data_AF-A0AAW2QEP5-F1
#
_entry.id   AF-A0AAW2QEP5-F1
#
_cell.length_a   1.000
_cell.length_b   1.000
_cell.length_c   1.000
_cell.angle_alpha   90.00
_cell.angle_beta   90.00
_cell.angle_gamma   90.00
#
_symmetry.space_group_name_H-M   'P 1'
#
loop_
_entity.id
_entity.type
_entity.pdbx_description
1 polymer ?
#
loop_
_entity_poly.entity_id
_entity_poly.type
_entity_poly.pdbx_seq_one_letter_code
_entity_poly.pdbx_strand_id
1 'polypeptide(L)'
;MHHQTVKDHTGYDIPYQKAWYSLKMAREIVYGTWESSVQKLPKYMGALKKYNPGTIVEWEHKAFQPSTGAHVIGYVFWAFAPCIKGFQFCRNVISVDGTHLYTKYRHKMLIAAAMDENQQVLPLAFAIVDDESTSSWKWFLTLLSRHEYQIRKFNRIMEEIKSQNIAAFEFLDKINKEKWTASHDGGWRTGILTTNMSECINGVLKGARHLPLTAIVEITLVRTVNYFVTRERRSHAMVANGQLWTDFAYKFNQWHQKSIDHTVTKYNHRQQSASVVTKRQLGFGLNTHVVKITNRECSCGKWTQFGIPCSHAQKVCAAYNINAASLVKNYYDVQAYKNTYSKAFQPLYPENYWDAPEFWLVHDTTIRISTRPDRNQTSRIHNEMDWRQTRERQQAQQRENSSRQ
;
A
#
# COMPACT_ATOMS: atom_id res chain seq x y z
N MET A 1 13.70 -1.32 -19.58
CA MET A 1 13.53 -1.04 -21.01
C MET A 1 14.16 -2.21 -21.73
N HIS A 2 13.40 -3.04 -22.44
CA HIS A 2 14.01 -4.05 -23.30
C HIS A 2 14.49 -3.35 -24.58
N HIS A 3 15.50 -3.92 -25.24
CA HIS A 3 15.93 -3.48 -26.58
C HIS A 3 14.75 -3.47 -27.56
N GLN A 4 13.83 -4.44 -27.41
CA GLN A 4 12.54 -4.49 -28.10
C GLN A 4 11.78 -3.16 -28.05
N THR A 5 11.65 -2.53 -26.87
CA THR A 5 10.95 -1.23 -26.72
C THR A 5 11.55 -0.14 -27.60
N VAL A 6 12.87 -0.13 -27.82
CA VAL A 6 13.51 0.84 -28.72
C VAL A 6 13.17 0.50 -30.17
N LYS A 7 13.28 -0.77 -30.56
CA LYS A 7 12.90 -1.27 -31.88
C LYS A 7 11.43 -0.96 -32.23
N ASP A 8 10.52 -1.11 -31.27
CA ASP A 8 9.09 -0.83 -31.44
C ASP A 8 8.78 0.67 -31.66
N HIS A 9 9.55 1.56 -31.02
CA HIS A 9 9.31 3.02 -31.08
C HIS A 9 10.10 3.74 -32.17
N THR A 10 11.25 3.20 -32.60
CA THR A 10 12.16 3.88 -33.54
C THR A 10 12.46 3.09 -34.81
N GLY A 11 12.04 1.83 -34.89
CA GLY A 11 12.38 0.91 -35.97
C GLY A 11 13.82 0.36 -35.92
N TYR A 12 14.71 0.93 -35.10
CA TYR A 12 16.11 0.52 -35.02
C TYR A 12 16.32 -0.64 -34.06
N ASP A 13 16.86 -1.74 -34.59
CA ASP A 13 17.35 -2.85 -33.76
C ASP A 13 18.70 -2.49 -33.12
N ILE A 14 18.81 -2.67 -31.80
CA ILE A 14 20.02 -2.37 -31.04
C ILE A 14 20.39 -3.53 -30.10
N PRO A 15 21.68 -3.87 -29.97
CA PRO A 15 22.12 -4.91 -29.04
C PRO A 15 21.66 -4.61 -27.61
N TYR A 16 21.24 -5.65 -26.87
CA TYR A 16 20.77 -5.53 -25.48
C TYR A 16 21.73 -4.74 -24.59
N GLN A 17 23.04 -4.99 -24.70
CA GLN A 17 24.05 -4.25 -23.94
C GLN A 17 24.05 -2.76 -24.28
N LYS A 18 23.91 -2.38 -25.55
CA LYS A 18 23.85 -0.98 -25.98
C LYS A 18 22.60 -0.30 -25.41
N ALA A 19 21.44 -0.94 -25.49
CA ALA A 19 20.21 -0.45 -24.86
C ALA A 19 20.35 -0.26 -23.34
N TRP A 20 21.02 -1.19 -22.65
CA TRP A 20 21.26 -1.14 -21.22
C TRP A 20 22.21 0.01 -20.82
N TYR A 21 23.34 0.17 -21.52
CA TYR A 21 24.29 1.25 -21.27
C TYR A 21 23.68 2.63 -21.58
N SER A 22 22.97 2.78 -22.70
CA SER A 22 22.28 4.04 -23.03
C SER A 22 21.22 4.41 -21.99
N LEU A 23 20.44 3.44 -21.48
CA LEU A 23 19.49 3.68 -20.39
C LEU A 23 20.20 4.08 -19.08
N LYS A 24 21.34 3.46 -18.78
CA LYS A 24 22.16 3.81 -17.61
C LYS A 24 22.64 5.27 -17.72
N MET A 25 23.23 5.66 -18.84
CA MET A 25 23.71 7.03 -19.08
C MET A 25 22.58 8.05 -19.04
N ALA A 26 21.44 7.77 -19.68
CA ALA A 26 20.28 8.66 -19.64
C ALA A 26 19.75 8.89 -18.22
N ARG A 27 19.79 7.87 -17.35
CA ARG A 27 19.46 8.01 -15.93
C ARG A 27 20.49 8.83 -15.16
N GLU A 28 21.78 8.64 -15.43
CA GLU A 28 22.86 9.40 -14.79
C GLU A 28 22.82 10.89 -15.19
N ILE A 29 22.39 11.21 -16.42
CA ILE A 29 22.14 12.59 -16.88
C ILE A 29 20.95 13.23 -16.14
N VAL A 30 19.84 12.50 -15.96
CA VAL A 30 18.59 13.06 -15.40
C VAL A 30 18.59 13.10 -13.86
N TYR A 31 19.15 12.08 -13.20
CA TYR A 31 19.05 11.88 -11.75
C TYR A 31 20.40 11.91 -11.02
N GLY A 32 21.49 12.13 -11.74
CA GLY A 32 22.85 12.01 -11.22
C GLY A 32 23.31 10.55 -11.06
N THR A 33 24.57 10.40 -10.65
CA THR A 33 25.16 9.11 -10.27
C THR A 33 24.56 8.58 -8.96
N TRP A 34 24.79 7.29 -8.68
CA TRP A 34 24.37 6.69 -7.41
C TRP A 34 24.97 7.39 -6.19
N GLU A 35 26.22 7.83 -6.33
CA GLU A 35 27.02 8.51 -5.32
C GLU A 35 26.54 9.94 -5.08
N SER A 36 26.40 10.74 -6.14
CA SER A 36 25.89 12.12 -6.05
C SER A 36 24.46 12.17 -5.52
N SER A 37 23.63 11.17 -5.85
CA SER A 37 22.31 11.02 -5.24
C SER A 37 22.39 10.86 -3.71
N VAL A 38 23.21 9.95 -3.19
CA VAL A 38 23.32 9.80 -1.72
C VAL A 38 23.88 11.05 -1.05
N GLN A 39 24.83 11.75 -1.67
CA GLN A 39 25.33 13.03 -1.18
C GLN A 39 24.24 14.13 -1.16
N LYS A 40 23.34 14.14 -2.15
CA LYS A 40 22.19 15.07 -2.22
C LYS A 40 21.07 14.72 -1.23
N LEU A 41 20.95 13.47 -0.80
CA LEU A 41 19.79 12.98 -0.06
C LEU A 41 19.51 13.73 1.28
N PRO A 42 20.50 14.03 2.14
CA PRO A 42 20.26 14.82 3.36
C PRO A 42 19.75 16.22 3.05
N LYS A 43 20.31 16.88 2.03
CA LYS A 43 19.92 18.22 1.58
C LYS A 43 18.46 18.23 1.08
N TYR A 44 18.08 17.23 0.28
CA TYR A 44 16.70 17.04 -0.17
C TYR A 44 15.74 16.81 1.01
N MET A 45 16.10 15.96 1.96
CA MET A 45 15.26 15.68 3.14
C MET A 45 15.13 16.89 4.07
N GLY A 46 16.17 17.71 4.22
CA GLY A 46 16.12 18.98 4.94
C GLY A 46 15.12 19.95 4.29
N ALA A 47 15.20 20.13 2.97
CA ALA A 47 14.22 20.92 2.21
C ALA A 47 12.79 20.37 2.36
N LEU A 48 12.61 19.06 2.30
CA LEU A 48 11.31 18.41 2.51
C LEU A 48 10.72 18.74 3.89
N LYS A 49 11.51 18.65 4.98
CA LYS A 49 11.08 19.03 6.34
C LYS A 49 10.75 20.52 6.44
N LYS A 50 11.60 21.38 5.87
CA LYS A 50 11.45 22.85 5.88
C LYS A 50 10.17 23.32 5.21
N TYR A 51 9.91 22.83 3.99
CA TYR A 51 8.75 23.27 3.20
C TYR A 51 7.46 22.51 3.53
N ASN A 52 7.53 21.30 4.10
CA ASN A 52 6.35 20.55 4.56
C ASN A 52 6.40 20.29 6.09
N PRO A 53 6.20 21.31 6.95
CA PRO A 53 6.29 21.18 8.41
C PRO A 53 5.43 20.06 9.01
N GLY A 54 6.03 19.30 9.93
CA GLY A 54 5.46 18.06 10.48
C GLY A 54 5.71 16.83 9.61
N THR A 55 6.44 16.96 8.50
CA THR A 55 7.04 15.80 7.82
C THR A 55 8.21 15.31 8.66
N ILE A 56 8.22 14.01 8.92
CA ILE A 56 9.20 13.36 9.77
C ILE A 56 10.26 12.76 8.85
N VAL A 57 11.54 12.97 9.17
CA VAL A 57 12.66 12.23 8.57
C VAL A 57 13.64 11.88 9.69
N GLU A 58 13.95 10.60 9.80
CA GLU A 58 14.81 10.02 10.82
C GLU A 58 15.90 9.17 10.17
N TRP A 59 17.07 9.12 10.79
CA TRP A 59 18.29 8.54 10.21
C TRP A 59 18.96 7.55 11.15
N GLU A 60 19.57 6.50 10.59
CA GLU A 60 20.55 5.66 11.25
C GLU A 60 21.81 5.59 10.38
N HIS A 61 22.96 5.91 10.94
CA HIS A 61 24.24 5.93 10.23
C HIS A 61 25.02 4.66 10.55
N LYS A 62 25.48 3.95 9.52
CA LYS A 62 26.19 2.68 9.67
C LYS A 62 27.58 2.86 10.29
N ALA A 63 28.24 3.95 9.92
CA ALA A 63 29.53 4.39 10.45
C ALA A 63 29.74 5.88 10.22
N PHE A 64 30.66 6.49 10.95
CA PHE A 64 31.24 7.79 10.63
C PHE A 64 32.63 7.59 10.01
N GLN A 65 33.00 8.38 9.01
CA GLN A 65 34.31 8.37 8.36
C GLN A 65 35.10 9.63 8.76
N PRO A 66 36.04 9.56 9.72
CA PRO A 66 36.76 10.75 10.20
C PRO A 66 37.59 11.45 9.14
N SER A 67 38.06 10.72 8.12
CA SER A 67 38.88 11.26 7.03
C SER A 67 38.12 12.15 6.04
N THR A 68 36.80 12.00 5.92
CA THR A 68 35.94 12.76 5.01
C THR A 68 34.89 13.59 5.74
N GLY A 69 34.71 13.39 7.05
CA GLY A 69 33.61 13.97 7.82
C GLY A 69 32.23 13.45 7.41
N ALA A 70 32.15 12.39 6.60
CA ALA A 70 30.91 11.86 6.08
C ALA A 70 30.40 10.65 6.89
N HIS A 71 29.09 10.43 6.87
CA HIS A 71 28.47 9.23 7.40
C HIS A 71 28.21 8.21 6.30
N VAL A 72 28.43 6.94 6.61
CA VAL A 72 28.01 5.83 5.74
C VAL A 72 26.51 5.65 5.92
N ILE A 73 25.75 5.69 4.81
CA ILE A 73 24.30 5.49 4.83
C ILE A 73 23.95 4.13 5.45
N GLY A 74 23.16 4.16 6.53
CA GLY A 74 22.51 2.98 7.10
C GLY A 74 21.04 2.98 6.68
N TYR A 75 20.19 3.59 7.50
CA TYR A 75 18.75 3.69 7.27
C TYR A 75 18.30 5.14 7.16
N VAL A 76 17.24 5.37 6.39
CA VAL A 76 16.47 6.62 6.40
C VAL A 76 14.99 6.31 6.36
N PHE A 77 14.22 6.95 7.24
CA PHE A 77 12.77 6.83 7.36
C PHE A 77 12.16 8.19 7.04
N TRP A 78 11.02 8.22 6.35
CA TRP A 78 10.22 9.43 6.23
C TRP A 78 8.72 9.17 6.24
N ALA A 79 7.97 10.10 6.81
CA ALA A 79 6.51 10.09 6.87
C ALA A 79 5.98 11.51 6.62
N PHE A 80 5.15 11.67 5.58
CA PHE A 80 4.69 12.99 5.15
C PHE A 80 3.61 13.57 6.08
N ALA A 81 3.71 14.86 6.42
CA ALA A 81 2.78 15.52 7.34
C ALA A 81 1.29 15.35 6.94
N PRO A 82 0.90 15.48 5.66
CA PRO A 82 -0.49 15.25 5.23
C PRO A 82 -0.96 13.81 5.46
N CYS A 83 -0.10 12.81 5.24
CA CYS A 83 -0.42 11.40 5.47
C CYS A 83 -0.62 11.07 6.96
N ILE A 84 0.28 11.57 7.81
CA ILE A 84 0.17 11.41 9.27
C ILE A 84 -1.16 12.03 9.75
N LYS A 85 -1.50 13.23 9.26
CA LYS A 85 -2.75 13.92 9.62
C LYS A 85 -4.01 13.26 9.01
N GLY A 86 -3.90 12.61 7.86
CA GLY A 86 -5.01 11.87 7.23
C GLY A 86 -5.33 10.54 7.93
N PHE A 87 -4.32 9.88 8.52
CA PHE A 87 -4.46 8.56 9.11
C PHE A 87 -5.53 8.46 10.22
N GLN A 88 -5.78 9.54 10.97
CA GLN A 88 -6.78 9.57 12.06
C GLN A 88 -8.23 9.31 11.60
N PHE A 89 -8.53 9.51 10.31
CA PHE A 89 -9.84 9.26 9.70
C PHE A 89 -9.89 7.89 9.01
N CYS A 90 -8.74 7.44 8.50
CA CYS A 90 -8.55 6.08 8.00
C CYS A 90 -8.82 5.00 9.06
N ARG A 91 -8.86 3.75 8.60
CA ARG A 91 -9.03 2.62 9.51
C ARG A 91 -7.79 2.42 10.36
N ASN A 92 -8.01 1.99 11.61
CA ASN A 92 -7.00 1.55 12.56
C ASN A 92 -6.34 0.19 12.18
N VAL A 93 -5.86 0.10 10.94
CA VAL A 93 -5.14 -1.04 10.36
C VAL A 93 -4.04 -0.47 9.49
N ILE A 94 -2.79 -0.78 9.85
CA ILE A 94 -1.62 -0.48 9.04
C ILE A 94 -1.14 -1.78 8.42
N SER A 95 -0.90 -1.76 7.11
CA SER A 95 -0.17 -2.80 6.40
C SER A 95 1.27 -2.35 6.21
N VAL A 96 2.22 -3.25 6.43
CA VAL A 96 3.63 -3.03 6.11
C VAL A 96 4.09 -4.02 5.06
N ASP A 97 5.00 -3.61 4.17
CA ASP A 97 5.59 -4.46 3.14
C ASP A 97 7.06 -4.07 2.88
N GLY A 98 7.86 -5.05 2.44
CA GLY A 98 9.26 -4.88 2.06
C GLY A 98 9.44 -5.14 0.57
N THR A 99 10.18 -4.28 -0.12
CA THR A 99 10.45 -4.46 -1.56
C THR A 99 11.88 -4.09 -1.91
N HIS A 100 12.54 -5.00 -2.63
CA HIS A 100 13.93 -4.80 -3.03
C HIS A 100 14.06 -3.64 -4.02
N LEU A 101 15.03 -2.76 -3.80
CA LEU A 101 15.43 -1.76 -4.78
C LEU A 101 16.57 -2.33 -5.63
N TYR A 102 16.48 -2.15 -6.94
CA TYR A 102 17.47 -2.57 -7.92
C TYR A 102 18.54 -1.48 -8.11
N THR A 103 19.04 -0.95 -7.00
CA THR A 103 20.12 0.04 -6.98
C THR A 103 21.48 -0.63 -7.06
N LYS A 104 22.53 0.14 -7.38
CA LYS A 104 23.94 -0.32 -7.34
C LYS A 104 24.32 -0.97 -6.00
N TYR A 105 23.71 -0.50 -4.91
CA TYR A 105 24.02 -0.88 -3.52
C TYR A 105 22.95 -1.79 -2.88
N ARG A 106 22.01 -2.33 -3.66
CA ARG A 106 21.05 -3.39 -3.28
C ARG A 106 20.09 -3.10 -2.09
N HIS A 107 19.97 -1.84 -1.70
CA HIS A 107 19.05 -1.37 -0.64
C HIS A 107 17.63 -1.94 -0.78
N LYS A 108 16.91 -1.98 0.33
CA LYS A 108 15.48 -2.33 0.38
C LYS A 108 14.65 -1.11 0.70
N MET A 109 13.38 -1.13 0.31
CA MET A 109 12.39 -0.16 0.76
C MET A 109 11.37 -0.86 1.65
N LEU A 110 11.21 -0.36 2.87
CA LEU A 110 10.08 -0.71 3.75
C LEU A 110 9.00 0.36 3.58
N ILE A 111 7.73 -0.05 3.58
CA ILE A 111 6.61 0.87 3.39
C ILE A 111 5.50 0.51 4.35
N ALA A 112 4.92 1.52 5.01
CA ALA A 112 3.71 1.41 5.82
C ALA A 112 2.57 2.17 5.14
N ALA A 113 1.39 1.56 5.08
CA ALA A 113 0.21 2.19 4.52
C ALA A 113 -1.08 1.79 5.25
N ALA A 114 -2.03 2.73 5.32
CA ALA A 114 -3.37 2.50 5.85
C ALA A 114 -4.37 2.26 4.71
N MET A 115 -5.59 1.86 5.08
CA MET A 115 -6.74 1.84 4.18
C MET A 115 -7.73 2.96 4.55
N ASP A 116 -8.13 3.72 3.54
CA ASP A 116 -9.15 4.75 3.65
C ASP A 116 -10.59 4.20 3.57
N GLU A 117 -11.53 5.12 3.67
CA GLU A 117 -12.98 4.90 3.67
C GLU A 117 -13.49 4.37 2.33
N ASN A 118 -12.74 4.54 1.23
CA ASN A 118 -13.07 4.08 -0.13
C ASN A 118 -12.30 2.80 -0.52
N GLN A 119 -11.68 2.13 0.46
CA GLN A 119 -10.79 0.97 0.29
C GLN A 119 -9.53 1.24 -0.56
N GLN A 120 -9.06 2.49 -0.59
CA GLN A 120 -7.82 2.88 -1.24
C GLN A 120 -6.70 3.01 -0.20
N VAL A 121 -5.45 3.08 -0.67
CA VAL A 121 -4.25 2.96 0.16
C VAL A 121 -3.67 4.33 0.47
N LEU A 122 -3.69 4.74 1.74
CA LEU A 122 -2.98 5.93 2.19
C LEU A 122 -1.53 5.55 2.56
N PRO A 123 -0.50 5.95 1.79
CA PRO A 123 0.89 5.72 2.20
C PRO A 123 1.19 6.54 3.46
N LEU A 124 1.61 5.89 4.54
CA LEU A 124 1.90 6.55 5.83
C LEU A 124 3.37 6.91 5.95
N ALA A 125 4.24 5.93 5.73
CA ALA A 125 5.67 6.05 5.93
C ALA A 125 6.46 5.14 4.99
N PHE A 126 7.70 5.50 4.77
CA PHE A 126 8.66 4.77 3.96
C PHE A 126 9.98 4.71 4.71
N ALA A 127 10.80 3.69 4.42
CA ALA A 127 12.20 3.71 4.77
C ALA A 127 13.05 3.05 3.68
N ILE A 128 14.27 3.56 3.49
CA ILE A 128 15.33 2.86 2.76
C ILE A 128 16.24 2.23 3.81
N VAL A 129 16.53 0.94 3.65
CA VAL A 129 17.40 0.16 4.55
C VAL A 129 18.45 -0.62 3.75
N ASP A 130 19.52 -1.07 4.41
CA ASP A 130 20.59 -1.83 3.72
C ASP A 130 20.17 -3.27 3.37
N ASP A 131 19.49 -3.97 4.28
CA ASP A 131 18.83 -5.26 4.05
C ASP A 131 17.54 -5.44 4.87
N GLU A 132 16.69 -6.40 4.48
CA GLU A 132 15.43 -6.77 5.16
C GLU A 132 15.70 -7.64 6.42
N SER A 133 16.52 -7.11 7.33
CA SER A 133 16.95 -7.77 8.57
C SER A 133 16.00 -7.52 9.75
N THR A 134 16.05 -8.35 10.80
CA THR A 134 15.33 -8.13 12.07
C THR A 134 15.62 -6.75 12.66
N SER A 135 16.86 -6.25 12.54
CA SER A 135 17.26 -4.92 12.99
C SER A 135 16.54 -3.82 12.20
N SER A 136 16.54 -3.90 10.86
CA SER A 136 15.86 -2.93 9.99
C SER A 136 14.36 -2.84 10.26
N TRP A 137 13.70 -4.00 10.41
CA TRP A 137 12.27 -4.08 10.71
C TRP A 137 11.95 -3.59 12.13
N LYS A 138 12.77 -3.94 13.12
CA LYS A 138 12.63 -3.42 14.49
C LYS A 138 12.76 -1.89 14.52
N TRP A 139 13.73 -1.33 13.80
CA TRP A 139 13.93 0.12 13.68
C TRP A 139 12.72 0.79 13.03
N PHE A 140 12.31 0.31 11.85
CA PHE A 140 11.14 0.82 11.12
C PHE A 140 9.85 0.79 11.95
N LEU A 141 9.55 -0.33 12.60
CA LEU A 141 8.37 -0.48 13.45
C LEU A 141 8.45 0.36 14.73
N THR A 142 9.66 0.59 15.26
CA THR A 142 9.87 1.50 16.40
C THR A 142 9.57 2.94 16.01
N LEU A 143 10.02 3.41 14.83
CA LEU A 143 9.67 4.74 14.33
C LEU A 143 8.18 4.87 14.00
N LEU A 144 7.59 3.86 13.35
CA LEU A 144 6.17 3.84 13.02
C LEU A 144 5.27 3.91 14.28
N SER A 145 5.62 3.18 15.35
CA SER A 145 4.88 3.17 16.61
C SER A 145 5.13 4.41 17.51
N ARG A 146 6.28 5.09 17.36
CA ARG A 146 6.57 6.37 18.06
C ARG A 146 5.66 7.53 17.66
N HIS A 147 4.82 7.36 16.65
CA HIS A 147 3.88 8.38 16.16
C HIS A 147 2.40 8.01 16.35
N GLU A 148 2.09 7.00 17.18
CA GLU A 148 0.73 6.55 17.46
C GLU A 148 0.28 6.89 18.90
N TYR A 149 -0.80 7.69 19.04
CA TYR A 149 -1.17 8.38 20.29
C TYR A 149 -2.07 7.56 21.27
N GLN A 150 -2.26 6.23 21.11
CA GLN A 150 -3.18 5.46 21.96
C GLN A 150 -2.69 4.07 22.42
N ILE A 151 -2.36 3.98 23.71
CA ILE A 151 -1.68 2.82 24.34
C ILE A 151 -2.56 1.57 24.50
N ARG A 152 -3.87 1.69 24.80
CA ARG A 152 -4.71 0.52 25.17
C ARG A 152 -4.86 -0.54 24.06
N LYS A 153 -4.90 -0.12 22.79
CA LYS A 153 -5.03 -1.04 21.65
C LYS A 153 -3.74 -1.78 21.31
N PHE A 154 -2.61 -1.40 21.92
CA PHE A 154 -1.31 -2.04 21.73
C PHE A 154 -1.10 -3.26 22.64
N ASN A 155 -1.86 -3.46 23.72
CA ASN A 155 -1.53 -4.50 24.71
C ASN A 155 -2.30 -5.84 24.57
N ARG A 156 -3.61 -5.83 24.29
CA ARG A 156 -4.46 -7.06 24.31
C ARG A 156 -3.92 -8.18 23.41
N ILE A 157 -3.62 -7.80 22.18
CA ILE A 157 -3.60 -8.73 21.08
C ILE A 157 -2.16 -9.33 20.99
N MET A 158 -1.22 -8.84 21.84
CA MET A 158 0.18 -9.27 22.01
C MET A 158 0.29 -10.70 22.55
N GLU A 159 -0.32 -10.93 23.72
CA GLU A 159 -0.37 -12.18 24.50
C GLU A 159 -0.73 -13.41 23.66
N GLU A 160 -1.45 -13.23 22.57
CA GLU A 160 -1.91 -14.33 21.74
C GLU A 160 -0.82 -15.01 20.89
N ILE A 161 0.34 -14.39 20.62
CA ILE A 161 1.40 -15.09 19.85
C ILE A 161 2.16 -16.13 20.73
N LYS A 162 2.02 -16.07 22.09
CA LYS A 162 2.80 -16.81 23.12
C LYS A 162 2.88 -18.29 22.87
N SER A 163 1.72 -18.82 22.57
CA SER A 163 1.41 -20.23 22.61
C SER A 163 1.81 -20.98 21.35
N GLN A 164 2.20 -20.30 20.26
CA GLN A 164 2.52 -20.95 18.98
C GLN A 164 4.02 -20.92 18.62
N ASN A 165 4.72 -19.86 18.99
CA ASN A 165 6.18 -19.77 18.83
C ASN A 165 6.69 -18.76 19.85
N ILE A 166 7.32 -19.24 20.93
CA ILE A 166 7.63 -18.38 22.09
C ILE A 166 8.70 -17.31 21.78
N ALA A 167 9.54 -17.52 20.76
CA ALA A 167 10.53 -16.53 20.31
C ALA A 167 9.91 -15.50 19.34
N ALA A 168 9.08 -15.93 18.40
CA ALA A 168 8.26 -15.03 17.57
C ALA A 168 7.23 -14.28 18.44
N PHE A 169 6.91 -14.81 19.62
CA PHE A 169 6.18 -14.12 20.65
C PHE A 169 7.03 -13.20 21.51
N GLU A 170 8.22 -13.52 21.98
CA GLU A 170 9.01 -12.49 22.71
C GLU A 170 9.37 -11.28 21.78
N PHE A 171 9.11 -11.46 20.47
CA PHE A 171 8.99 -10.48 19.40
C PHE A 171 7.56 -9.90 19.15
N LEU A 172 6.46 -10.68 19.21
CA LEU A 172 5.06 -10.25 18.93
C LEU A 172 4.13 -10.17 20.19
N ASP A 173 4.61 -10.54 21.36
CA ASP A 173 4.24 -10.00 22.69
C ASP A 173 4.74 -8.56 22.87
N LYS A 174 5.30 -8.00 21.80
CA LYS A 174 5.42 -6.57 21.57
C LYS A 174 4.48 -6.09 20.44
N ILE A 175 3.77 -7.00 19.75
CA ILE A 175 2.93 -6.75 18.55
C ILE A 175 1.90 -7.89 18.20
N ASN A 176 0.78 -7.98 18.92
CA ASN A 176 -0.56 -7.92 18.31
C ASN A 176 -1.10 -8.90 17.18
N LYS A 177 -1.61 -10.12 17.53
CA LYS A 177 -2.57 -11.00 16.78
C LYS A 177 -3.84 -10.42 16.14
N GLU A 178 -4.86 -9.89 16.85
CA GLU A 178 -6.06 -9.29 16.21
C GLU A 178 -5.70 -8.13 15.25
N LYS A 179 -4.46 -7.60 15.29
CA LYS A 179 -3.91 -6.65 14.31
C LYS A 179 -3.28 -7.33 13.07
N TRP A 180 -3.09 -8.65 13.06
CA TRP A 180 -2.56 -9.41 11.90
C TRP A 180 -3.40 -10.61 11.38
N THR A 181 -4.31 -11.26 12.14
CA THR A 181 -5.15 -12.37 11.62
C THR A 181 -6.55 -11.92 11.15
N ALA A 182 -6.92 -12.20 9.90
CA ALA A 182 -8.15 -11.65 9.29
C ALA A 182 -9.45 -12.45 9.61
N SER A 183 -9.33 -13.66 10.14
CA SER A 183 -10.47 -14.51 10.52
C SER A 183 -10.97 -14.29 11.96
N HIS A 184 -10.21 -13.57 12.78
CA HIS A 184 -10.43 -13.45 14.23
C HIS A 184 -10.52 -11.98 14.70
N ASP A 185 -10.52 -11.02 13.78
CA ASP A 185 -10.48 -9.58 14.10
C ASP A 185 -11.87 -8.93 14.26
N GLY A 186 -12.96 -9.69 14.39
CA GLY A 186 -14.32 -9.13 14.48
C GLY A 186 -14.74 -8.24 13.29
N GLY A 187 -14.03 -8.29 12.16
CA GLY A 187 -14.21 -7.40 11.03
C GLY A 187 -13.57 -6.01 11.19
N TRP A 188 -12.40 -5.89 11.82
CA TRP A 188 -11.60 -4.65 11.76
C TRP A 188 -10.93 -4.48 10.36
N ARG A 189 -10.47 -5.56 9.71
CA ARG A 189 -9.88 -5.59 8.34
C ARG A 189 -10.89 -5.85 7.22
N THR A 190 -12.16 -5.52 7.42
CA THR A 190 -13.25 -5.67 6.44
C THR A 190 -12.88 -5.17 5.00
N GLY A 191 -12.35 -6.05 4.15
CA GLY A 191 -11.99 -5.79 2.73
C GLY A 191 -10.52 -6.06 2.42
N ILE A 192 -9.68 -6.14 3.46
CA ILE A 192 -8.22 -6.32 3.40
C ILE A 192 -7.89 -7.81 3.54
N LEU A 193 -8.38 -8.63 2.60
CA LEU A 193 -8.21 -10.11 2.60
C LEU A 193 -7.23 -10.64 1.54
N THR A 194 -6.45 -9.78 0.89
CA THR A 194 -5.62 -10.15 -0.28
C THR A 194 -4.31 -9.37 -0.33
N THR A 195 -3.36 -9.87 -1.13
CA THR A 195 -2.14 -9.16 -1.52
C THR A 195 -2.39 -7.83 -2.24
N ASN A 196 -3.63 -7.49 -2.61
CA ASN A 196 -3.96 -6.19 -3.21
C ASN A 196 -3.39 -5.00 -2.42
N MET A 197 -3.29 -5.10 -1.08
CA MET A 197 -2.67 -4.05 -0.27
C MET A 197 -1.16 -3.95 -0.55
N SER A 198 -0.40 -5.04 -0.50
CA SER A 198 1.03 -5.05 -0.87
C SER A 198 1.26 -4.78 -2.36
N GLU A 199 0.34 -5.14 -3.25
CA GLU A 199 0.35 -4.76 -4.67
C GLU A 199 0.19 -3.26 -4.88
N CYS A 200 -0.75 -2.62 -4.19
CA CYS A 200 -0.90 -1.16 -4.22
C CYS A 200 0.31 -0.44 -3.61
N ILE A 201 0.86 -0.96 -2.51
CA ILE A 201 2.09 -0.47 -1.89
C ILE A 201 3.28 -0.55 -2.87
N ASN A 202 3.49 -1.69 -3.53
CA ASN A 202 4.50 -1.84 -4.60
C ASN A 202 4.17 -0.97 -5.83
N GLY A 203 2.89 -0.70 -6.10
CA GLY A 203 2.41 0.20 -7.13
C GLY A 203 2.97 1.62 -7.01
N VAL A 204 3.10 2.13 -5.77
CA VAL A 204 3.76 3.43 -5.48
C VAL A 204 5.18 3.48 -6.04
N LEU A 205 5.88 2.35 -6.18
CA LEU A 205 7.24 2.27 -6.70
C LEU A 205 7.37 1.60 -8.08
N LYS A 206 6.25 1.30 -8.76
CA LYS A 206 6.28 0.71 -10.12
C LYS A 206 7.09 1.60 -11.07
N GLY A 207 8.15 1.04 -11.64
CA GLY A 207 9.13 1.75 -12.49
C GLY A 207 10.24 2.51 -11.76
N ALA A 208 10.06 2.87 -10.47
CA ALA A 208 11.01 3.69 -9.71
C ALA A 208 12.16 2.90 -9.07
N ARG A 209 11.96 1.60 -8.80
CA ARG A 209 12.93 0.73 -8.07
C ARG A 209 14.34 0.61 -8.68
N HIS A 210 14.59 1.14 -9.88
CA HIS A 210 15.90 1.15 -10.55
C HIS A 210 16.56 2.53 -10.62
N LEU A 211 16.05 3.51 -9.88
CA LEU A 211 16.54 4.90 -9.87
C LEU A 211 17.42 5.17 -8.64
N PRO A 212 18.26 6.22 -8.67
CA PRO A 212 19.02 6.66 -7.50
C PRO A 212 18.12 6.99 -6.29
N LEU A 213 18.65 6.92 -5.07
CA LEU A 213 17.84 6.98 -3.85
C LEU A 213 17.05 8.29 -3.72
N THR A 214 17.64 9.43 -4.06
CA THR A 214 16.95 10.74 -4.04
C THR A 214 15.79 10.76 -5.02
N ALA A 215 15.99 10.24 -6.23
CA ALA A 215 14.93 10.12 -7.23
C ALA A 215 13.80 9.18 -6.77
N ILE A 216 14.11 8.13 -6.00
CA ILE A 216 13.10 7.27 -5.37
C ILE A 216 12.28 8.07 -4.34
N VAL A 217 12.93 8.84 -3.46
CA VAL A 217 12.23 9.68 -2.47
C VAL A 217 11.41 10.78 -3.14
N GLU A 218 11.97 11.50 -4.12
CA GLU A 218 11.29 12.48 -4.97
C GLU A 218 10.03 11.88 -5.61
N ILE A 219 10.11 10.66 -6.14
CA ILE A 219 8.96 9.96 -6.71
C ILE A 219 7.92 9.59 -5.63
N THR A 220 8.31 9.22 -4.40
CA THR A 220 7.32 9.01 -3.33
C THR A 220 6.57 10.30 -2.99
N LEU A 221 7.24 11.46 -2.98
CA LEU A 221 6.58 12.76 -2.82
C LEU A 221 5.63 13.02 -3.99
N VAL A 222 6.13 13.07 -5.22
CA VAL A 222 5.34 13.41 -6.43
C VAL A 222 4.13 12.50 -6.59
N ARG A 223 4.29 11.18 -6.38
CA ARG A 223 3.16 10.24 -6.45
C ARG A 223 2.16 10.46 -5.33
N THR A 224 2.60 10.74 -4.10
CA THR A 224 1.69 11.04 -2.98
C THR A 224 0.95 12.37 -3.16
N VAL A 225 1.61 13.41 -3.67
CA VAL A 225 0.96 14.69 -4.03
C VAL A 225 -0.17 14.46 -5.04
N ASN A 226 0.13 13.79 -6.16
CA ASN A 226 -0.88 13.46 -7.17
C ASN A 226 -2.00 12.57 -6.61
N TYR A 227 -1.66 11.67 -5.67
CA TYR A 227 -2.60 10.80 -4.97
C TYR A 227 -3.62 11.59 -4.14
N PHE A 228 -3.15 12.59 -3.39
CA PHE A 228 -3.97 13.50 -2.58
C PHE A 228 -4.85 14.40 -3.46
N VAL A 229 -4.27 15.12 -4.42
CA VAL A 229 -5.01 16.05 -5.30
C VAL A 229 -6.15 15.34 -6.04
N THR A 230 -5.93 14.11 -6.51
CA THR A 230 -6.98 13.32 -7.18
C THR A 230 -8.14 12.98 -6.24
N ARG A 231 -7.86 12.75 -4.95
CA ARG A 231 -8.83 12.28 -3.96
C ARG A 231 -9.57 13.39 -3.25
N GLU A 232 -8.91 14.52 -3.03
CA GLU A 232 -9.57 15.77 -2.64
C GLU A 232 -10.58 16.21 -3.72
N ARG A 233 -10.22 16.14 -5.01
CA ARG A 233 -11.18 16.39 -6.10
C ARG A 233 -12.35 15.40 -6.08
N ARG A 234 -12.08 14.11 -5.84
CA ARG A 234 -13.15 13.10 -5.76
C ARG A 234 -14.03 13.30 -4.53
N SER A 235 -13.48 13.61 -3.37
CA SER A 235 -14.24 13.83 -2.13
C SER A 235 -15.19 15.03 -2.26
N HIS A 236 -14.72 16.14 -2.85
CA HIS A 236 -15.57 17.28 -3.17
C HIS A 236 -16.72 16.90 -4.13
N ALA A 237 -16.46 16.09 -5.16
CA ALA A 237 -17.50 15.60 -6.06
C ALA A 237 -18.51 14.66 -5.36
N MET A 238 -18.07 13.80 -4.43
CA MET A 238 -18.97 12.93 -3.66
C MET A 238 -19.88 13.76 -2.73
N VAL A 239 -19.33 14.76 -2.03
CA VAL A 239 -20.11 15.69 -1.18
C VAL A 239 -21.10 16.52 -2.00
N ALA A 240 -20.67 17.09 -3.13
CA ALA A 240 -21.53 17.91 -3.99
C ALA A 240 -22.72 17.11 -4.59
N ASN A 241 -22.54 15.81 -4.80
CA ASN A 241 -23.59 14.90 -5.26
C ASN A 241 -24.48 14.37 -4.11
N GLY A 242 -24.32 14.86 -2.87
CA GLY A 242 -25.11 14.42 -1.72
C GLY A 242 -24.91 12.93 -1.37
N GLN A 243 -23.74 12.35 -1.68
CA GLN A 243 -23.49 10.94 -1.41
C GLN A 243 -23.44 10.66 0.10
N LEU A 244 -24.11 9.59 0.52
CA LEU A 244 -24.12 9.12 1.91
C LEU A 244 -22.86 8.33 2.27
N TRP A 245 -22.21 7.72 1.27
CA TRP A 245 -21.04 6.86 1.45
C TRP A 245 -20.04 7.04 0.30
N THR A 246 -18.80 6.61 0.51
CA THR A 246 -17.79 6.56 -0.55
C THR A 246 -18.19 5.62 -1.70
N ASP A 247 -17.62 5.85 -2.89
CA ASP A 247 -17.89 5.08 -4.12
C ASP A 247 -17.93 3.55 -3.92
N PHE A 248 -16.99 3.01 -3.14
CA PHE A 248 -16.91 1.57 -2.87
C PHE A 248 -18.19 1.03 -2.21
N ALA A 249 -18.78 1.80 -1.29
CA ALA A 249 -19.96 1.38 -0.54
C ALA A 249 -21.20 1.20 -1.42
N TYR A 250 -21.29 1.91 -2.55
CA TYR A 250 -22.39 1.77 -3.51
C TYR A 250 -22.44 0.41 -4.23
N LYS A 251 -21.50 -0.52 -3.95
CA LYS A 251 -21.72 -1.96 -4.11
C LYS A 251 -23.01 -2.45 -3.43
N PHE A 252 -23.48 -1.75 -2.39
CA PHE A 252 -24.80 -1.89 -1.80
C PHE A 252 -25.91 -1.96 -2.87
N ASN A 253 -25.93 -1.03 -3.83
CA ASN A 253 -26.94 -0.99 -4.90
C ASN A 253 -26.82 -2.18 -5.85
N GLN A 254 -25.60 -2.57 -6.21
CA GLN A 254 -25.35 -3.74 -7.07
C GLN A 254 -25.78 -5.06 -6.40
N TRP A 255 -25.64 -5.15 -5.07
CA TRP A 255 -26.12 -6.28 -4.29
C TRP A 255 -27.61 -6.21 -3.99
N HIS A 256 -28.20 -5.01 -3.94
CA HIS A 256 -29.63 -4.82 -3.83
C HIS A 256 -30.36 -5.44 -5.01
N GLN A 257 -29.94 -5.13 -6.24
CA GLN A 257 -30.53 -5.69 -7.46
C GLN A 257 -30.48 -7.24 -7.45
N LYS A 258 -29.37 -7.82 -6.98
CA LYS A 258 -29.24 -9.29 -6.82
C LYS A 258 -30.12 -9.86 -5.70
N SER A 259 -30.53 -9.06 -4.72
CA SER A 259 -31.38 -9.51 -3.60
C SER A 259 -32.84 -9.73 -3.99
N ILE A 260 -33.34 -8.99 -4.98
CA ILE A 260 -34.75 -9.00 -5.42
C ILE A 260 -35.21 -10.44 -5.70
N ASP A 261 -34.43 -11.15 -6.50
CA ASP A 261 -34.67 -12.50 -7.00
C ASP A 261 -34.51 -13.63 -5.96
N HIS A 262 -33.95 -13.36 -4.79
CA HIS A 262 -33.75 -14.38 -3.75
C HIS A 262 -35.07 -14.78 -3.07
N THR A 263 -35.16 -16.00 -2.55
CA THR A 263 -36.23 -16.42 -1.62
C THR A 263 -35.72 -16.44 -0.18
N VAL A 264 -36.61 -16.28 0.79
CA VAL A 264 -36.25 -16.14 2.22
C VAL A 264 -37.23 -16.89 3.12
N THR A 265 -36.68 -17.68 4.03
CA THR A 265 -37.43 -18.38 5.09
C THR A 265 -37.00 -17.81 6.44
N LYS A 266 -37.94 -17.22 7.17
CA LYS A 266 -37.70 -16.66 8.51
C LYS A 266 -37.63 -17.79 9.55
N TYR A 267 -36.70 -17.69 10.50
CA TYR A 267 -36.54 -18.69 11.58
C TYR A 267 -36.68 -18.09 12.97
N ASN A 268 -36.07 -16.93 13.25
CA ASN A 268 -36.11 -16.33 14.59
C ASN A 268 -36.42 -14.83 14.50
N HIS A 269 -37.54 -14.41 15.10
CA HIS A 269 -37.92 -13.00 15.15
C HIS A 269 -37.10 -12.17 16.15
N ARG A 270 -36.66 -12.73 17.29
CA ARG A 270 -35.82 -12.03 18.29
C ARG A 270 -34.40 -11.79 17.78
N GLN A 271 -33.79 -12.78 17.13
CA GLN A 271 -32.44 -12.67 16.55
C GLN A 271 -32.43 -12.22 15.07
N GLN A 272 -33.61 -11.97 14.50
CA GLN A 272 -33.81 -11.57 13.10
C GLN A 272 -32.99 -12.46 12.15
N SER A 273 -33.14 -13.79 12.31
CA SER A 273 -32.37 -14.78 11.57
C SER A 273 -33.22 -15.55 10.57
N ALA A 274 -32.64 -15.78 9.40
CA ALA A 274 -33.32 -16.36 8.25
C ALA A 274 -32.35 -17.16 7.37
N SER A 275 -32.93 -18.08 6.60
CA SER A 275 -32.29 -18.75 5.48
C SER A 275 -32.65 -18.04 4.18
N VAL A 276 -31.70 -17.89 3.27
CA VAL A 276 -31.87 -17.27 1.95
C VAL A 276 -31.40 -18.24 0.89
N VAL A 277 -32.26 -18.55 -0.09
CA VAL A 277 -31.87 -19.37 -1.25
C VAL A 277 -31.65 -18.45 -2.45
N THR A 278 -30.49 -18.61 -3.10
CA THR A 278 -30.13 -17.88 -4.32
C THR A 278 -30.84 -18.45 -5.53
N LYS A 279 -31.42 -17.58 -6.38
CA LYS A 279 -32.03 -18.00 -7.65
C LYS A 279 -30.98 -18.60 -8.58
N ARG A 280 -31.39 -19.60 -9.37
CA ARG A 280 -30.52 -20.22 -10.39
C ARG A 280 -30.33 -19.25 -11.56
N GLN A 281 -29.08 -18.95 -11.92
CA GLN A 281 -28.72 -18.17 -13.10
C GLN A 281 -27.52 -18.84 -13.80
N LEU A 282 -27.66 -19.15 -15.10
CA LEU A 282 -26.58 -19.66 -15.96
C LEU A 282 -25.81 -20.87 -15.37
N GLY A 283 -26.53 -21.84 -14.80
CA GLY A 283 -25.94 -23.06 -14.21
C GLY A 283 -25.49 -22.94 -12.76
N PHE A 284 -25.32 -21.72 -12.23
CA PHE A 284 -24.93 -21.46 -10.83
C PHE A 284 -26.12 -20.94 -10.00
N GLY A 285 -26.14 -21.20 -8.69
CA GLY A 285 -27.22 -20.78 -7.77
C GLY A 285 -27.78 -21.94 -6.94
N LEU A 286 -28.94 -21.75 -6.32
CA LEU A 286 -29.53 -22.65 -5.29
C LEU A 286 -28.68 -22.83 -4.03
N ASN A 287 -27.64 -22.01 -3.85
CA ASN A 287 -26.89 -21.94 -2.61
C ASN A 287 -27.77 -21.33 -1.51
N THR A 288 -27.80 -22.01 -0.37
CA THR A 288 -28.50 -21.60 0.85
C THR A 288 -27.54 -20.85 1.77
N HIS A 289 -27.91 -19.63 2.15
CA HIS A 289 -27.12 -18.80 3.06
C HIS A 289 -27.91 -18.43 4.32
N VAL A 290 -27.29 -18.60 5.47
CA VAL A 290 -27.85 -18.18 6.76
C VAL A 290 -27.45 -16.73 7.01
N VAL A 291 -28.40 -15.93 7.49
CA VAL A 291 -28.20 -14.52 7.89
C VAL A 291 -28.66 -14.35 9.33
N LYS A 292 -27.92 -13.57 10.11
CA LYS A 292 -28.31 -13.12 11.45
C LYS A 292 -28.14 -11.60 11.50
N ILE A 293 -29.25 -10.85 11.43
CA ILE A 293 -29.17 -9.38 11.33
C ILE A 293 -28.57 -8.75 12.59
N THR A 294 -28.95 -9.23 13.79
CA THR A 294 -28.43 -8.72 15.06
C THR A 294 -26.90 -8.81 15.16
N ASN A 295 -26.30 -9.88 14.61
CA ASN A 295 -24.84 -10.07 14.57
C ASN A 295 -24.16 -9.36 13.39
N ARG A 296 -24.93 -8.83 12.42
CA ARG A 296 -24.45 -8.38 11.10
C ARG A 296 -23.70 -9.47 10.31
N GLU A 297 -24.16 -10.72 10.44
CA GLU A 297 -23.50 -11.91 9.88
C GLU A 297 -24.28 -12.50 8.70
N CYS A 298 -23.54 -13.02 7.72
CA CYS A 298 -24.08 -13.90 6.68
C CYS A 298 -23.05 -14.97 6.30
N SER A 299 -23.48 -16.23 6.15
CA SER A 299 -22.60 -17.36 5.85
C SER A 299 -21.85 -17.27 4.52
N CYS A 300 -22.22 -16.35 3.62
CA CYS A 300 -21.45 -16.06 2.42
C CYS A 300 -20.16 -15.23 2.69
N GLY A 301 -19.87 -14.86 3.93
CA GLY A 301 -18.70 -14.07 4.35
C GLY A 301 -18.74 -12.59 3.96
N LYS A 302 -19.40 -12.22 2.85
CA LYS A 302 -19.37 -10.88 2.25
C LYS A 302 -19.80 -9.75 3.19
N TRP A 303 -20.74 -9.97 4.11
CA TRP A 303 -21.17 -8.88 5.01
C TRP A 303 -20.10 -8.58 6.07
N THR A 304 -19.54 -9.60 6.70
CA THR A 304 -18.39 -9.47 7.62
C THR A 304 -17.16 -8.93 6.88
N GLN A 305 -16.90 -9.45 5.67
CA GLN A 305 -15.79 -9.05 4.81
C GLN A 305 -15.93 -7.61 4.31
N PHE A 306 -17.09 -7.10 3.93
CA PHE A 306 -17.20 -5.77 3.32
C PHE A 306 -17.90 -4.72 4.17
N GLY A 307 -18.57 -5.09 5.27
CA GLY A 307 -19.24 -4.14 6.16
C GLY A 307 -20.45 -3.47 5.51
N ILE A 308 -20.83 -3.96 4.34
CA ILE A 308 -21.97 -3.56 3.53
C ILE A 308 -22.86 -4.81 3.50
N PRO A 309 -24.17 -4.71 3.79
CA PRO A 309 -25.09 -5.84 3.67
C PRO A 309 -25.05 -6.45 2.27
N CYS A 310 -24.70 -7.73 2.20
CA CYS A 310 -24.71 -8.50 0.95
C CYS A 310 -26.13 -8.75 0.45
N SER A 311 -26.28 -9.26 -0.77
CA SER A 311 -27.60 -9.54 -1.38
C SER A 311 -28.48 -10.47 -0.54
N HIS A 312 -27.90 -11.40 0.24
CA HIS A 312 -28.66 -12.22 1.19
C HIS A 312 -29.12 -11.38 2.40
N ALA A 313 -28.22 -10.61 2.99
CA ALA A 313 -28.52 -9.75 4.14
C ALA A 313 -29.61 -8.73 3.81
N GLN A 314 -29.53 -8.08 2.64
CA GLN A 314 -30.54 -7.12 2.18
C GLN A 314 -31.91 -7.77 1.98
N LYS A 315 -32.00 -9.01 1.46
CA LYS A 315 -33.27 -9.73 1.33
C LYS A 315 -33.90 -10.02 2.70
N VAL A 316 -33.08 -10.36 3.70
CA VAL A 316 -33.53 -10.61 5.07
C VAL A 316 -33.93 -9.31 5.77
N CYS A 317 -33.19 -8.22 5.58
CA CYS A 317 -33.59 -6.89 6.03
C CYS A 317 -34.97 -6.52 5.49
N ALA A 318 -35.21 -6.66 4.18
CA ALA A 318 -36.51 -6.41 3.57
C ALA A 318 -37.61 -7.30 4.18
N ALA A 319 -37.33 -8.60 4.39
CA ALA A 319 -38.28 -9.52 5.01
C ALA A 319 -38.67 -9.14 6.45
N TYR A 320 -37.75 -8.52 7.21
CA TYR A 320 -37.98 -8.05 8.60
C TYR A 320 -38.31 -6.55 8.70
N ASN A 321 -38.56 -5.84 7.59
CA ASN A 321 -38.80 -4.40 7.54
C ASN A 321 -37.68 -3.55 8.15
N ILE A 322 -36.43 -3.97 7.97
CA ILE A 322 -35.22 -3.29 8.45
C ILE A 322 -34.61 -2.50 7.30
N ASN A 323 -34.28 -1.23 7.53
CA ASN A 323 -33.52 -0.45 6.55
C ASN A 323 -32.09 -1.01 6.44
N ALA A 324 -31.75 -1.70 5.35
CA ALA A 324 -30.41 -2.24 5.16
C ALA A 324 -29.33 -1.16 5.05
N ALA A 325 -29.67 0.07 4.63
CA ALA A 325 -28.70 1.16 4.50
C ALA A 325 -28.08 1.55 5.86
N SER A 326 -28.86 1.52 6.96
CA SER A 326 -28.35 1.85 8.30
C SER A 326 -27.41 0.78 8.89
N LEU A 327 -27.25 -0.36 8.19
CA LEU A 327 -26.35 -1.44 8.59
C LEU A 327 -25.01 -1.43 7.83
N VAL A 328 -24.83 -0.52 6.87
CA VAL A 328 -23.51 -0.19 6.29
C VAL A 328 -22.62 0.36 7.40
N LYS A 329 -21.37 -0.12 7.52
CA LYS A 329 -20.44 0.35 8.55
C LYS A 329 -20.10 1.83 8.33
N ASN A 330 -20.20 2.63 9.39
CA ASN A 330 -20.01 4.09 9.36
C ASN A 330 -18.64 4.56 8.85
N TYR A 331 -17.62 3.68 8.77
CA TYR A 331 -16.32 4.07 8.19
C TYR A 331 -16.40 4.39 6.69
N TYR A 332 -17.48 4.03 5.99
CA TYR A 332 -17.69 4.41 4.59
C TYR A 332 -18.14 5.87 4.40
N ASP A 333 -18.12 6.68 5.46
CA ASP A 333 -18.51 8.08 5.44
C ASP A 333 -17.67 8.93 4.46
N VAL A 334 -18.35 9.76 3.68
CA VAL A 334 -17.74 10.70 2.72
C VAL A 334 -17.01 11.82 3.44
N GLN A 335 -17.47 12.26 4.61
CA GLN A 335 -16.83 13.36 5.34
C GLN A 335 -15.50 12.93 5.95
N ALA A 336 -15.41 11.71 6.49
CA ALA A 336 -14.15 11.09 6.89
C ALA A 336 -13.17 10.99 5.69
N TYR A 337 -13.62 10.50 4.52
CA TYR A 337 -12.79 10.47 3.30
C TYR A 337 -12.30 11.86 2.86
N LYS A 338 -13.16 12.88 2.95
CA LYS A 338 -12.77 14.27 2.69
C LYS A 338 -11.71 14.74 3.70
N ASN A 339 -11.86 14.40 4.97
CA ASN A 339 -10.94 14.77 6.03
C ASN A 339 -9.56 14.09 5.85
N THR A 340 -9.52 12.81 5.46
CA THR A 340 -8.29 12.05 5.14
C THR A 340 -7.38 12.82 4.17
N TYR A 341 -7.96 13.42 3.12
CA TYR A 341 -7.21 14.12 2.06
C TYR A 341 -7.23 15.65 2.18
N SER A 342 -7.72 16.21 3.29
CA SER A 342 -7.90 17.66 3.52
C SER A 342 -6.62 18.47 3.73
N LYS A 343 -5.44 17.85 3.73
CA LYS A 343 -4.15 18.48 4.01
C LYS A 343 -3.31 18.57 2.75
N ALA A 344 -2.91 19.79 2.39
CA ALA A 344 -2.08 20.06 1.23
C ALA A 344 -0.60 19.76 1.50
N PHE A 345 0.08 19.31 0.45
CA PHE A 345 1.53 19.37 0.35
C PHE A 345 1.96 20.74 -0.18
N GLN A 346 3.15 21.19 0.21
CA GLN A 346 3.78 22.39 -0.34
C GLN A 346 4.85 22.00 -1.37
N PRO A 347 5.00 22.76 -2.46
CA PRO A 347 6.07 22.55 -3.43
C PRO A 347 7.43 22.81 -2.78
N LEU A 348 8.45 22.06 -3.23
CA LEU A 348 9.84 22.38 -2.90
C LEU A 348 10.34 23.45 -3.87
N TYR A 349 11.09 24.42 -3.36
CA TYR A 349 11.80 25.39 -4.19
C TYR A 349 12.91 24.71 -5.00
N PRO A 350 13.51 25.36 -6.02
CA PRO A 350 14.69 24.82 -6.70
C PRO A 350 15.88 24.60 -5.75
N GLU A 351 16.77 23.67 -6.09
CA GLU A 351 17.82 23.15 -5.18
C GLU A 351 18.85 24.19 -4.72
N ASN A 352 19.00 25.31 -5.43
CA ASN A 352 19.85 26.43 -5.03
C ASN A 352 19.26 27.27 -3.88
N TYR A 353 17.98 27.09 -3.52
CA TYR A 353 17.33 27.73 -2.36
C TYR A 353 17.31 26.84 -1.10
N TRP A 354 17.80 25.60 -1.20
CA TRP A 354 17.85 24.69 -0.06
C TRP A 354 19.11 24.93 0.76
N ASP A 355 18.97 24.87 2.08
CA ASP A 355 20.07 25.05 3.02
C ASP A 355 21.15 23.97 2.83
N ALA A 356 22.34 24.20 3.40
CA ALA A 356 23.37 23.16 3.46
C ALA A 356 22.88 21.95 4.27
N PRO A 357 23.24 20.71 3.91
CA PRO A 357 22.88 19.55 4.70
C PRO A 357 23.58 19.55 6.06
N GLU A 358 22.87 19.09 7.10
CA GLU A 358 23.41 18.95 8.47
C GLU A 358 24.61 17.97 8.52
N PHE A 359 24.68 17.03 7.58
CA PHE A 359 25.75 16.05 7.45
C PHE A 359 25.87 15.54 6.00
N TRP A 360 27.05 15.05 5.64
CA TRP A 360 27.30 14.43 4.34
C TRP A 360 27.12 12.92 4.41
N LEU A 361 26.56 12.32 3.35
CA LEU A 361 26.44 10.88 3.20
C LEU A 361 27.32 10.32 2.08
N VAL A 362 27.83 9.12 2.33
CA VAL A 362 28.51 8.27 1.35
C VAL A 362 27.94 6.85 1.40
N HIS A 363 28.12 6.11 0.30
CA HIS A 363 27.77 4.69 0.25
C HIS A 363 28.77 3.84 1.00
N ASP A 364 28.32 2.67 1.45
CA ASP A 364 29.18 1.61 1.97
C ASP A 364 30.00 0.99 0.81
N THR A 365 31.29 1.29 0.77
CA THR A 365 32.23 0.80 -0.24
C THR A 365 32.59 -0.68 -0.07
N THR A 366 32.20 -1.32 1.03
CA THR A 366 32.42 -2.76 1.24
C THR A 366 31.39 -3.64 0.52
N ILE A 367 30.28 -3.06 0.06
CA ILE A 367 29.24 -3.78 -0.68
C ILE A 367 29.79 -4.27 -2.02
N ARG A 368 29.79 -5.61 -2.22
CA ARG A 368 30.20 -6.24 -3.48
C ARG A 368 29.24 -5.91 -4.62
N ILE A 369 29.62 -4.93 -5.44
CA ILE A 369 28.91 -4.52 -6.65
C ILE A 369 29.24 -5.49 -7.80
N SER A 370 28.22 -6.09 -8.42
CA SER A 370 28.41 -6.86 -9.66
C SER A 370 28.71 -5.92 -10.82
N THR A 371 29.81 -6.17 -11.54
CA THR A 371 30.22 -5.41 -12.74
C THR A 371 29.55 -5.89 -14.03
N ARG A 372 28.77 -6.98 -14.00
CA ARG A 372 28.11 -7.55 -15.19
C ARG A 372 26.59 -7.34 -15.16
N PRO A 373 25.93 -7.06 -16.31
CA PRO A 373 24.47 -6.95 -16.40
C PRO A 373 23.78 -8.22 -15.85
N ASP A 374 22.80 -8.02 -14.97
CA ASP A 374 21.85 -9.02 -14.43
C ASP A 374 22.37 -10.37 -13.92
N ARG A 375 23.68 -10.55 -13.66
CA ARG A 375 24.19 -11.79 -13.03
C ARG A 375 23.94 -11.91 -11.52
N ASN A 376 23.00 -11.13 -10.98
CA ASN A 376 22.47 -11.31 -9.63
C ASN A 376 21.29 -12.29 -9.73
N GLN A 377 21.52 -13.58 -9.45
CA GLN A 377 20.40 -14.52 -9.30
C GLN A 377 19.42 -14.00 -8.24
N THR A 378 18.15 -13.91 -8.60
CA THR A 378 17.10 -13.62 -7.63
C THR A 378 16.90 -14.83 -6.73
N SER A 379 17.29 -14.73 -5.46
CA SER A 379 16.94 -15.72 -4.42
C SER A 379 15.44 -15.75 -4.10
N ARG A 380 14.66 -14.81 -4.65
CA ARG A 380 13.21 -14.72 -4.52
C ARG A 380 12.51 -15.83 -5.31
N ILE A 381 11.80 -16.69 -4.58
CA ILE A 381 10.79 -17.62 -5.11
C ILE A 381 9.78 -16.82 -5.93
N HIS A 382 9.62 -17.18 -7.21
CA HIS A 382 8.65 -16.54 -8.10
C HIS A 382 7.22 -16.87 -7.67
N ASN A 383 6.33 -15.87 -7.65
CA ASN A 383 4.94 -16.03 -7.22
C ASN A 383 3.94 -15.63 -8.32
N GLU A 384 2.64 -15.83 -8.10
CA GLU A 384 1.57 -15.64 -9.10
C GLU A 384 1.61 -14.30 -9.88
N MET A 385 2.23 -13.26 -9.31
CA MET A 385 2.40 -11.97 -10.00
C MET A 385 3.44 -12.00 -11.14
N ASP A 386 4.50 -12.79 -10.99
CA ASP A 386 5.52 -12.98 -12.03
C ASP A 386 4.90 -13.75 -13.23
N TRP A 387 3.98 -14.69 -12.93
CA TRP A 387 3.18 -15.41 -13.92
C TRP A 387 2.14 -14.52 -14.61
N ARG A 388 1.54 -13.53 -13.92
CA ARG A 388 0.64 -12.55 -14.56
C ARG A 388 1.36 -11.68 -15.58
N GLN A 389 2.54 -11.14 -15.26
CA GLN A 389 3.35 -10.40 -16.25
C GLN A 389 3.73 -11.27 -17.46
N THR A 390 4.00 -12.56 -17.22
CA THR A 390 4.29 -13.52 -18.29
C THR A 390 3.06 -13.78 -19.18
N ARG A 391 1.86 -13.94 -18.59
CA ARG A 391 0.60 -14.09 -19.33
C ARG A 391 0.18 -12.82 -20.08
N GLU A 392 0.34 -11.63 -19.50
CA GLU A 392 0.06 -10.36 -20.17
C GLU A 392 0.99 -10.15 -21.38
N ARG A 393 2.28 -10.48 -21.25
CA ARG A 393 3.23 -10.49 -22.38
C ARG A 393 2.82 -11.51 -23.44
N GLN A 394 2.52 -12.75 -23.06
CA GLN A 394 2.07 -13.80 -24.00
C GLN A 394 0.79 -13.40 -24.73
N GLN A 395 -0.17 -12.77 -24.05
CA GLN A 395 -1.42 -12.28 -24.67
C GLN A 395 -1.19 -11.07 -25.57
N ALA A 396 -0.29 -10.14 -25.21
CA ALA A 396 0.08 -9.05 -26.11
C ALA A 396 0.76 -9.59 -27.37
N GLN A 397 1.69 -10.53 -27.22
CA GLN A 397 2.44 -11.12 -28.33
C GLN A 397 1.58 -12.05 -29.21
N GLN A 398 0.55 -12.70 -28.64
CA GLN A 398 -0.50 -13.37 -29.42
C GLN A 398 -1.35 -12.38 -30.21
N ARG A 399 -1.76 -11.24 -29.62
CA ARG A 399 -2.53 -10.22 -30.35
C ARG A 399 -1.73 -9.58 -31.48
N GLU A 400 -0.43 -9.34 -31.28
CA GLU A 400 0.47 -8.87 -32.33
C GLU A 400 0.57 -9.88 -33.48
N ASN A 401 0.74 -11.18 -33.17
CA ASN A 401 0.79 -12.22 -34.19
C ASN A 401 -0.55 -12.39 -34.94
N SER A 402 -1.69 -12.29 -34.25
CA SER A 402 -3.03 -12.29 -34.86
C SER A 402 -3.37 -11.02 -35.65
N SER A 403 -2.55 -9.97 -35.57
CA SER A 403 -2.68 -8.75 -36.39
C SER A 403 -1.75 -8.72 -37.62
N ARG A 404 -1.00 -9.81 -37.83
CA ARG A 404 -0.06 -9.99 -38.95
C ARG A 404 -0.45 -11.17 -39.87
N GLN A 405 -1.65 -11.70 -39.68
CA GLN A 405 -2.38 -12.59 -40.59
C GLN A 405 -3.65 -11.86 -41.04
#